data_AF-A0A2V2W634-F1
#
_entry.id   AF-A0A2V2W634-F1
#
_cell.length_a   1.000
_cell.length_b   1.000
_cell.length_c   1.000
_cell.angle_alpha   90.00
_cell.angle_beta   90.00
_cell.angle_gamma   90.00
#
_symmetry.space_group_name_H-M   'P 1'
#
loop_
_entity.id
_entity.type
_entity.pdbx_description
1 polymer ?
#
loop_
_entity_poly.entity_id
_entity_poly.type
_entity_poly.pdbx_seq_one_letter_code
_entity_poly.pdbx_strand_id
1 'polypeptide(L)'
;MPVRVFVTLPPADGPAVTEEVLAQQVMQEFMAMRHAGSSVELLCSVSSARLQQTIAERYPLAYNRLLLEGRWRGKWHFFAEEIVGLRCFLYTLRDYAETRDLEVHVAFSELRCCVKDEDARAVRQADGSVGALLREHLLQKDALHRWCDEAVKAAQADGGAGGC
;
A
#
# COMPACT_ATOMS: atom_id res chain seq x y z
N MET A 1 -35.47 -0.88 -6.22
CA MET A 1 -34.67 -1.56 -7.27
C MET A 1 -33.44 -2.15 -6.60
N PRO A 2 -33.05 -3.43 -6.84
CA PRO A 2 -31.87 -3.98 -6.22
C PRO A 2 -30.62 -3.27 -6.75
N VAL A 3 -29.74 -2.84 -5.84
CA VAL A 3 -28.45 -2.24 -6.18
C VAL A 3 -27.60 -3.32 -6.83
N ARG A 4 -27.29 -3.15 -8.13
CA ARG A 4 -26.35 -4.02 -8.83
C ARG A 4 -24.94 -3.51 -8.56
N VAL A 5 -24.21 -4.21 -7.69
CA VAL A 5 -22.79 -3.96 -7.46
C VAL A 5 -22.02 -4.74 -8.53
N PHE A 6 -21.36 -4.03 -9.44
CA PHE A 6 -20.41 -4.63 -10.36
C PHE A 6 -19.09 -4.84 -9.61
N VAL A 7 -18.88 -6.06 -9.12
CA VAL A 7 -17.59 -6.47 -8.55
C VAL A 7 -16.72 -6.93 -9.72
N THR A 8 -15.74 -6.12 -10.09
CA THR A 8 -14.68 -6.58 -10.99
C THR A 8 -13.85 -7.59 -10.23
N LEU A 9 -14.03 -8.88 -10.53
CA LEU A 9 -13.21 -9.93 -9.93
C LEU A 9 -11.78 -9.79 -10.44
N PRO A 10 -10.77 -9.96 -9.57
CA PRO A 10 -9.38 -10.01 -10.01
C PRO A 10 -9.21 -11.09 -11.09
N PRO A 11 -8.38 -10.85 -12.12
CA PRO A 11 -8.14 -11.82 -13.17
C PRO A 11 -7.61 -13.12 -12.56
N ALA A 12 -8.05 -14.27 -13.08
CA ALA A 12 -7.51 -15.55 -12.64
C ALA A 12 -5.99 -15.58 -12.90
N ASP A 13 -5.23 -15.94 -11.88
CA ASP A 13 -3.77 -16.11 -11.94
C ASP A 13 -3.43 -17.30 -12.85
N GLY A 14 -3.39 -17.04 -14.15
CA GLY A 14 -3.28 -18.05 -15.17
C GLY A 14 -2.36 -17.64 -16.31
N PRO A 15 -2.11 -18.55 -17.27
CA PRO A 15 -1.18 -18.30 -18.36
C PRO A 15 -1.59 -17.13 -19.29
N ALA A 16 -2.83 -16.64 -19.20
CA ALA A 16 -3.31 -15.51 -19.96
C ALA A 16 -2.89 -14.14 -19.38
N VAL A 17 -2.38 -14.08 -18.14
CA VAL A 17 -1.95 -12.82 -17.52
C VAL A 17 -0.70 -12.29 -18.23
N THR A 18 -0.83 -11.16 -18.93
CA THR A 18 0.30 -10.47 -19.57
C THR A 18 1.00 -9.54 -18.60
N GLU A 19 2.13 -8.95 -19.01
CA GLU A 19 2.83 -7.94 -18.20
C GLU A 19 1.94 -6.72 -17.92
N GLU A 20 1.14 -6.29 -18.90
CA GLU A 20 0.23 -5.15 -18.77
C GLU A 20 -0.91 -5.45 -17.78
N VAL A 21 -1.48 -6.66 -17.83
CA VAL A 21 -2.51 -7.08 -16.88
C VAL A 21 -1.93 -7.15 -15.47
N LEU A 22 -0.74 -7.75 -15.31
CA LEU A 22 -0.08 -7.79 -14.01
C LEU A 22 0.24 -6.38 -13.51
N ALA A 23 0.70 -5.49 -14.39
CA ALA A 23 0.98 -4.09 -14.04
C ALA A 23 -0.26 -3.33 -13.58
N GLN A 24 -1.41 -3.55 -14.22
CA GLN A 24 -2.69 -3.01 -13.74
C GLN A 24 -3.02 -3.52 -12.33
N GLN A 25 -2.76 -4.80 -12.04
CA GLN A 25 -2.94 -5.35 -10.69
C GLN A 25 -1.97 -4.74 -9.68
N VAL A 26 -0.71 -4.53 -10.06
CA VAL A 26 0.25 -3.82 -9.20
C VAL A 26 -0.24 -2.40 -8.88
N MET A 27 -0.72 -1.66 -9.87
CA MET A 27 -1.27 -0.32 -9.65
C MET A 27 -2.51 -0.35 -8.76
N GLN A 28 -3.42 -1.30 -8.96
CA GLN A 28 -4.61 -1.45 -8.10
C GLN A 28 -4.22 -1.72 -6.64
N GLU A 29 -3.27 -2.62 -6.40
CA GLU A 29 -2.78 -2.90 -5.05
C GLU A 29 -2.03 -1.72 -4.45
N PHE A 30 -1.22 -1.02 -5.25
CA PHE A 30 -0.55 0.20 -4.81
C PHE A 30 -1.58 1.24 -4.34
N MET A 31 -2.62 1.50 -5.13
CA MET A 31 -3.70 2.42 -4.76
C MET A 31 -4.45 1.94 -3.52
N ALA A 32 -4.77 0.65 -3.43
CA ALA A 32 -5.42 0.08 -2.25
C ALA A 32 -4.59 0.27 -0.97
N MET A 33 -3.26 0.11 -1.05
CA MET A 33 -2.36 0.34 0.07
C MET A 33 -2.29 1.81 0.50
N ARG A 34 -2.44 2.77 -0.43
CA ARG A 34 -2.55 4.21 -0.10
C ARG A 34 -3.87 4.56 0.57
N HIS A 35 -4.94 3.86 0.21
CA HIS A 35 -6.25 4.10 0.78
C HIS A 35 -6.35 3.52 2.19
N ALA A 36 -5.96 2.26 2.43
CA ALA A 36 -5.89 1.62 3.75
C ALA A 36 -7.01 2.00 4.77
N GLY A 37 -8.26 2.16 4.31
CA GLY A 37 -9.42 2.52 5.14
C GLY A 37 -9.79 4.01 5.16
N SER A 38 -8.99 4.89 4.54
CA SER A 38 -9.30 6.29 4.27
C SER A 38 -10.22 6.42 3.04
N SER A 39 -11.21 7.33 3.13
CA SER A 39 -12.04 7.75 2.00
C SER A 39 -11.34 8.72 1.05
N VAL A 40 -10.17 9.23 1.45
CA VAL A 40 -9.33 10.14 0.68
C VAL A 40 -8.07 9.41 0.26
N GLU A 41 -7.76 9.47 -1.04
CA GLU A 41 -6.49 8.99 -1.56
C GLU A 41 -5.33 9.78 -0.93
N LEU A 42 -4.45 9.07 -0.22
CA LEU A 42 -3.26 9.69 0.35
C LEU A 42 -2.18 9.76 -0.71
N LEU A 43 -1.56 10.93 -0.89
CA LEU A 43 -0.42 11.10 -1.79
C LEU A 43 0.89 10.46 -1.26
N CYS A 44 0.82 9.54 -0.29
CA CYS A 44 1.96 8.89 0.33
C CYS A 44 2.64 7.88 -0.62
N SER A 45 3.89 7.54 -0.31
CA SER A 45 4.60 6.44 -0.96
C SER A 45 4.17 5.10 -0.36
N VAL A 46 4.47 4.00 -1.04
CA VAL A 46 4.24 2.63 -0.56
C VAL A 46 5.54 1.85 -0.54
N SER A 47 5.68 0.94 0.42
CA SER A 47 6.80 0.00 0.50
C SER A 47 6.89 -0.88 -0.75
N SER A 48 7.99 -0.78 -1.49
CA SER A 48 8.20 -1.62 -2.68
C SER A 48 8.18 -3.11 -2.34
N ALA A 49 8.78 -3.48 -1.21
CA ALA A 49 8.88 -4.87 -0.78
C ALA A 49 7.50 -5.43 -0.43
N ARG A 50 6.68 -4.67 0.30
CA ARG A 50 5.32 -5.12 0.65
C ARG A 50 4.44 -5.24 -0.59
N LEU A 51 4.53 -4.27 -1.51
CA LEU A 51 3.80 -4.33 -2.78
C LEU A 51 4.19 -5.57 -3.60
N GLN A 52 5.50 -5.81 -3.75
CA GLN A 52 6.03 -6.99 -4.42
C GLN A 52 5.52 -8.29 -3.78
N GLN A 53 5.59 -8.38 -2.45
CA GLN A 53 5.13 -9.55 -1.70
C GLN A 53 3.63 -9.79 -1.92
N THR A 54 2.79 -8.77 -1.80
CA THR A 54 1.35 -8.89 -2.03
C THR A 54 1.04 -9.39 -3.45
N ILE A 55 1.77 -8.91 -4.45
CA ILE A 55 1.59 -9.37 -5.83
C ILE A 55 2.07 -10.81 -6.02
N ALA A 56 3.20 -11.19 -5.42
CA ALA A 56 3.70 -12.57 -5.47
C ALA A 56 2.74 -13.56 -4.77
N GLU A 57 2.08 -13.15 -3.69
CA GLU A 57 1.11 -13.97 -2.97
C GLU A 57 -0.23 -14.11 -3.72
N ARG A 58 -0.70 -13.04 -4.38
CA ARG A 58 -1.97 -13.04 -5.10
C ARG A 58 -1.89 -13.62 -6.51
N TYR A 59 -0.75 -13.45 -7.16
CA TYR A 59 -0.53 -13.87 -8.55
C TYR A 59 0.76 -14.71 -8.68
N PRO A 60 0.93 -15.80 -7.90
CA PRO A 60 2.17 -16.56 -7.86
C PRO A 60 2.60 -17.13 -9.22
N LEU A 61 1.68 -17.60 -10.06
CA LEU A 61 1.99 -18.18 -11.37
C LEU A 61 2.44 -17.10 -12.36
N ALA A 62 1.68 -16.01 -12.47
CA ALA A 62 2.05 -14.88 -13.32
C ALA A 62 3.35 -14.22 -12.85
N TYR A 63 3.52 -14.05 -11.54
CA TYR A 63 4.71 -13.48 -10.92
C TYR A 63 5.96 -14.31 -11.25
N ASN A 64 5.93 -15.63 -11.02
CA ASN A 64 7.06 -16.49 -11.32
C ASN A 64 7.42 -16.44 -12.81
N ARG A 65 6.44 -16.62 -13.68
CA ARG A 65 6.67 -16.66 -15.14
C ARG A 65 7.17 -15.35 -15.70
N LEU A 66 6.54 -14.23 -15.33
CA LEU A 66 6.84 -12.91 -15.92
C LEU A 66 8.02 -12.24 -15.23
N LEU A 67 8.05 -12.24 -13.89
CA LEU A 67 9.02 -11.47 -13.12
C LEU A 67 10.26 -12.27 -12.74
N LEU A 68 10.16 -13.56 -12.39
CA LEU A 68 11.35 -14.36 -12.02
C LEU A 68 12.01 -15.02 -13.23
N GLU A 69 11.25 -15.74 -14.04
CA GLU A 69 11.75 -16.52 -15.18
C GLU A 69 11.78 -15.69 -16.48
N GLY A 70 10.97 -14.63 -16.54
CA GLY A 70 10.83 -13.76 -17.71
C GLY A 70 11.93 -12.73 -17.85
N ARG A 71 11.64 -11.65 -18.59
CA ARG A 71 12.64 -10.64 -18.98
C ARG A 71 13.24 -9.88 -17.79
N TRP A 72 12.51 -9.82 -16.67
CA TRP A 72 12.91 -9.06 -15.49
C TRP A 72 13.89 -9.80 -14.58
N ARG A 73 13.94 -11.15 -14.63
CA ARG A 73 14.91 -11.96 -13.87
C ARG A 73 15.00 -11.60 -12.37
N GLY A 74 13.85 -11.44 -11.73
CA GLY A 74 13.70 -11.05 -10.33
C GLY A 74 13.83 -9.55 -10.05
N LYS A 75 14.07 -8.73 -11.07
CA LYS A 75 14.25 -7.28 -10.91
C LYS A 75 12.92 -6.52 -10.85
N TRP A 76 12.23 -6.67 -9.73
CA TRP A 76 10.94 -6.03 -9.47
C TRP A 76 10.90 -4.52 -9.70
N HIS A 77 11.89 -3.78 -9.19
CA HIS A 77 11.89 -2.31 -9.28
C HIS A 77 11.92 -1.81 -10.73
N PHE A 78 12.66 -2.48 -11.63
CA PHE A 78 12.65 -2.12 -13.04
C PHE A 78 11.28 -2.37 -13.68
N PHE A 79 10.59 -3.47 -13.34
CA PHE A 79 9.22 -3.70 -13.80
C PHE A 79 8.25 -2.61 -13.31
N ALA A 80 8.34 -2.25 -12.02
CA ALA A 80 7.54 -1.21 -11.41
C ALA A 80 7.75 0.16 -12.10
N GLU A 81 8.98 0.49 -12.47
CA GLU A 81 9.29 1.78 -13.09
C GLU A 81 9.00 1.85 -14.59
N GLU A 82 9.25 0.76 -15.31
CA GLU A 82 9.14 0.75 -16.78
C GLU A 82 7.74 0.41 -17.27
N ILE A 83 7.01 -0.48 -16.60
CA ILE A 83 5.68 -0.94 -17.05
C ILE A 83 4.55 -0.40 -16.17
N VAL A 84 4.71 -0.45 -14.85
CA VAL A 84 3.63 -0.04 -13.93
C VAL A 84 3.47 1.48 -13.88
N GLY A 85 4.54 2.23 -14.15
CA GLY A 85 4.54 3.70 -14.09
C GLY A 85 4.75 4.25 -12.68
N LEU A 86 5.43 3.48 -11.82
CA LEU A 86 5.88 3.94 -10.51
C LEU A 86 7.29 4.55 -10.61
N ARG A 87 7.71 5.26 -9.57
CA ARG A 87 9.09 5.66 -9.32
C ARG A 87 9.49 5.13 -7.97
N CYS A 88 10.54 4.31 -7.92
CA CYS A 88 11.03 3.75 -6.68
C CYS A 88 12.30 4.49 -6.21
N PHE A 89 12.40 4.76 -4.92
CA PHE A 89 13.42 5.62 -4.34
C PHE A 89 13.69 5.28 -2.89
N LEU A 90 14.88 5.66 -2.42
CA LEU A 90 15.25 5.64 -1.02
C LEU A 90 15.21 7.06 -0.47
N TYR A 91 14.73 7.18 0.77
CA TYR A 91 14.85 8.42 1.51
C TYR A 91 16.30 8.69 1.91
N THR A 92 16.75 9.91 1.71
CA THR A 92 18.08 10.37 2.12
C THR A 92 18.07 10.83 3.58
N LEU A 93 19.24 10.90 4.22
CA LEU A 93 19.36 11.46 5.57
C LEU A 93 18.82 12.90 5.67
N ARG A 94 18.94 13.67 4.58
CA ARG A 94 18.39 15.02 4.50
C ARG A 94 16.87 15.00 4.57
N ASP A 95 16.22 14.07 3.88
CA ASP A 95 14.76 13.97 3.91
C ASP A 95 14.24 13.69 5.33
N TYR A 96 14.93 12.82 6.09
CA TYR A 96 14.61 12.56 7.50
C TYR A 96 14.86 13.77 8.42
N ALA A 97 15.87 14.59 8.11
CA ALA A 97 16.13 15.81 8.87
C ALA A 97 15.08 16.91 8.58
N GLU A 98 14.57 16.97 7.35
CA GLU A 98 13.64 18.00 6.90
C GLU A 98 12.16 17.61 7.09
N THR A 99 11.85 16.31 7.16
CA THR A 99 10.48 15.80 7.25
C THR A 99 10.23 15.18 8.61
N ARG A 100 9.52 15.91 9.46
CA ARG A 100 9.17 15.47 10.81
C ARG A 100 8.39 14.16 10.78
N ASP A 101 8.67 13.27 11.72
CA ASP A 101 7.98 12.00 11.96
C ASP A 101 8.12 10.97 10.82
N LEU A 102 8.90 11.26 9.77
CA LEU A 102 9.11 10.34 8.64
C LEU A 102 9.72 9.00 9.10
N GLU A 103 10.63 9.05 10.06
CA GLU A 103 11.29 7.88 10.64
C GLU A 103 10.34 6.94 11.40
N VAL A 104 9.16 7.42 11.77
CA VAL A 104 8.11 6.60 12.39
C VAL A 104 7.44 5.70 11.36
N HIS A 105 7.29 6.22 10.13
CA HIS A 105 6.56 5.54 9.06
C HIS A 105 7.46 4.74 8.14
N VAL A 106 8.66 5.25 7.84
CA VAL A 106 9.54 4.70 6.79
C VAL A 106 10.94 4.44 7.33
N ALA A 107 11.39 3.18 7.24
CA ALA A 107 12.73 2.81 7.68
C ALA A 107 13.81 3.32 6.69
N PHE A 108 15.01 3.64 7.19
CA PHE A 108 16.11 4.25 6.41
C PHE A 108 16.53 3.47 5.16
N SER A 109 16.43 2.14 5.18
CA SER A 109 16.80 1.26 4.07
C SER A 109 15.61 0.81 3.22
N GLU A 110 14.42 1.34 3.50
CA GLU A 110 13.21 0.88 2.86
C GLU A 110 13.03 1.54 1.49
N LEU A 111 13.06 0.73 0.43
CA LEU A 111 12.72 1.19 -0.90
C LEU A 111 11.23 1.50 -0.98
N ARG A 112 10.90 2.76 -1.28
CA ARG A 112 9.55 3.26 -1.43
C ARG A 112 9.24 3.48 -2.90
N CYS A 113 7.97 3.38 -3.28
CA CYS A 113 7.51 3.74 -4.61
C CYS A 113 6.36 4.74 -4.54
N CYS A 114 6.29 5.63 -5.51
CA CYS A 114 5.20 6.59 -5.73
C CYS A 114 4.82 6.58 -7.21
N VAL A 115 3.74 7.26 -7.62
CA VAL A 115 3.45 7.40 -9.06
C VAL A 115 4.51 8.29 -9.69
N LYS A 116 5.00 7.93 -10.87
CA LYS A 116 6.20 8.53 -11.48
C LYS A 116 6.16 10.06 -11.59
N ASP A 117 4.99 10.59 -11.92
CA ASP A 117 4.79 12.02 -12.19
C ASP A 117 4.28 12.80 -10.95
N GLU A 118 4.21 12.16 -9.78
CA GLU A 118 3.86 12.85 -8.54
C GLU A 118 4.97 13.81 -8.09
N ASP A 119 4.55 14.97 -7.57
CA ASP A 119 5.45 15.91 -6.92
C ASP A 119 6.13 15.22 -5.74
N ALA A 120 7.45 15.08 -5.86
CA ALA A 120 8.24 14.43 -4.85
C ALA A 120 8.14 15.17 -3.50
N ARG A 121 7.94 16.49 -3.46
CA ARG A 121 7.78 17.19 -2.17
C ARG A 121 6.46 16.85 -1.50
N ALA A 122 5.36 16.83 -2.25
CA ALA A 122 4.05 16.42 -1.73
C ALA A 122 4.06 14.99 -1.17
N VAL A 123 4.70 14.04 -1.87
CA VAL A 123 4.82 12.65 -1.39
C VAL A 123 5.53 12.57 -0.04
N ARG A 124 6.64 13.29 0.13
CA ARG A 124 7.39 13.32 1.40
C ARG A 124 6.55 13.91 2.54
N GLN A 125 5.83 14.99 2.28
CA GLN A 125 4.96 15.62 3.27
C GLN A 125 3.82 14.68 3.68
N ALA A 126 3.24 13.94 2.73
CA ALA A 126 2.24 12.92 3.01
C ALA A 126 2.80 11.79 3.87
N ASP A 127 3.99 11.27 3.55
CA ASP A 127 4.65 10.23 4.35
C ASP A 127 4.98 10.69 5.78
N GLY A 128 5.45 11.94 5.94
CA GLY A 128 5.65 12.54 7.27
C GLY A 128 4.33 12.69 8.05
N SER A 129 3.25 13.08 7.36
CA SER A 129 1.91 13.16 7.96
C SER A 129 1.39 11.80 8.42
N VAL A 130 1.63 10.75 7.63
CA VAL A 130 1.33 9.37 8.05
C VAL A 130 2.15 9.00 9.29
N GLY A 131 3.44 9.34 9.32
CA GLY A 131 4.30 9.15 10.49
C GLY A 131 3.80 9.85 11.75
N ALA A 132 3.34 11.10 11.62
CA ALA A 132 2.76 11.86 12.71
C ALA A 132 1.45 11.20 13.23
N LEU A 133 0.57 10.77 12.33
CA LEU A 133 -0.65 10.05 12.68
C LEU A 133 -0.35 8.74 13.43
N LEU A 134 0.59 7.94 12.94
CA LEU A 134 1.04 6.71 13.60
C LEU A 134 1.59 7.00 15.00
N ARG A 135 2.40 8.05 15.14
CA ARG A 135 2.98 8.48 16.42
C ARG A 135 1.88 8.87 17.42
N GLU A 136 0.90 9.65 16.98
CA GLU A 136 -0.19 10.13 17.83
C GLU A 136 -1.17 9.01 18.23
N HIS A 137 -1.54 8.14 17.29
CA HIS A 137 -2.67 7.22 17.46
C HIS A 137 -2.26 5.80 17.86
N LEU A 138 -1.05 5.35 17.54
CA LEU A 138 -0.64 3.96 17.78
C LEU A 138 0.58 3.83 18.70
N LEU A 139 1.47 4.82 18.71
CA LEU A 139 2.74 4.75 19.46
C LEU A 139 2.73 5.53 20.77
N GLN A 140 1.64 6.22 21.11
CA GLN A 140 1.48 6.76 22.46
C GLN A 140 1.23 5.63 23.47
N LYS A 141 1.78 5.81 24.67
CA LYS A 141 1.52 4.92 25.81
C LYS A 141 0.00 4.84 26.02
N ASP A 142 -0.51 3.60 26.08
CA ASP A 142 -1.93 3.26 26.22
C ASP A 142 -2.84 3.53 25.01
N ALA A 143 -2.30 3.97 23.86
CA ALA A 143 -3.10 4.20 22.66
C ALA A 143 -3.70 2.91 22.08
N LEU A 144 -2.91 1.84 22.01
CA LEU A 144 -3.39 0.53 21.58
C LEU A 144 -4.49 -0.02 22.49
N HIS A 145 -4.35 0.15 23.81
CA HIS A 145 -5.38 -0.25 24.78
C HIS A 145 -6.69 0.51 24.56
N ARG A 146 -6.62 1.84 24.42
CA ARG A 146 -7.81 2.67 24.12
C ARG A 146 -8.49 2.27 22.82
N TRP A 147 -7.71 2.01 21.76
CA TRP A 147 -8.25 1.61 20.47
C TRP A 147 -8.92 0.24 20.53
N CYS A 148 -8.33 -0.73 21.23
CA CYS A 148 -8.95 -2.02 21.49
C CYS A 148 -10.26 -1.87 22.28
N ASP A 149 -10.29 -1.03 23.31
CA ASP A 149 -11.50 -0.78 24.11
C ASP A 149 -12.63 -0.16 23.27
N GLU A 150 -12.29 0.77 22.38
CA GLU A 150 -13.26 1.38 21.45
C GLU A 150 -13.77 0.38 20.41
N ALA A 151 -12.89 -0.45 19.83
CA ALA A 151 -13.28 -1.49 18.89
C ALA A 151 -14.20 -2.54 19.55
N VAL A 152 -13.92 -2.92 20.80
CA VAL A 152 -14.78 -3.83 21.58
C VAL A 152 -16.14 -3.19 21.86
N LYS A 153 -16.18 -1.91 22.26
CA LYS A 153 -17.45 -1.18 22.48
C LYS A 153 -18.27 -1.06 21.20
N ALA A 154 -17.65 -0.76 20.07
CA ALA A 154 -18.32 -0.68 18.77
C ALA A 154 -18.92 -2.04 18.38
N ALA A 155 -18.15 -3.14 18.51
CA ALA A 155 -18.63 -4.49 18.24
C ALA A 155 -19.78 -4.91 19.17
N GLN A 156 -19.77 -4.47 20.43
CA GLN A 156 -20.87 -4.71 21.37
C GLN A 156 -22.13 -3.90 21.03
N ALA A 157 -21.98 -2.67 20.55
CA ALA A 157 -23.09 -1.85 20.10
C ALA A 157 -23.76 -2.44 18.83
N ASP A 158 -22.97 -2.97 17.91
CA ASP A 158 -23.46 -3.63 16.70
C ASP A 158 -24.11 -5.00 16.99
N GLY A 159 -23.56 -5.76 17.95
CA GLY A 159 -24.14 -7.02 18.43
C GLY A 159 -25.42 -6.86 19.26
N GLY A 160 -25.69 -5.65 19.77
CA GLY A 160 -26.89 -5.33 20.56
C GLY A 160 -28.17 -5.15 19.72
N ALA A 161 -28.06 -5.03 18.40
CA ALA A 161 -29.21 -4.86 17.50
C ALA A 161 -29.88 -6.19 17.07
N GLY A 162 -29.41 -7.34 17.59
CA GLY A 162 -29.84 -8.68 17.17
C GLY A 162 -30.26 -9.62 18.29
N GLY A 163 -30.78 -9.12 19.41
CA GLY A 163 -31.26 -9.95 20.52
C GLY A 163 -32.74 -9.69 20.83
N CYS A 164 -33.60 -10.56 20.30
CA CYS A 164 -34.99 -10.89 20.67
C CYS A 164 -35.99 -9.75 20.98
#